data_AF-A0A937NKJ1-F1
#
_entry.id   AF-A0A937NKJ1-F1
#
_cell.length_a   1.000
_cell.length_b   1.000
_cell.length_c   1.000
_cell.angle_alpha   90.00
_cell.angle_beta   90.00
_cell.angle_gamma   90.00
#
_symmetry.space_group_name_H-M   'P 1'
#
loop_
_entity.id
_entity.type
_entity.pdbx_description
1 polymer ?
#
loop_
_entity_poly.entity_id
_entity_poly.type
_entity_poly.pdbx_seq_one_letter_code
_entity_poly.pdbx_strand_id
1 'polypeptide(L)'
;MGDRNKEFALALSGGGYRATLFTLGSLWRLNEFGLLARINRITSVSGGSITSALLAMKWKDLDFSRDTHIAGNFRTVIADPLQEFCSKGLDIMAGIRGVLSPRKSIGDKIAEAYAKRLFGSRTLQDIPTQGKGPEFIFYATSLQTGASVRISKSSIADYKVGMLPNVRLTLA
;
A
#
# COMPACT_ATOMS: atom_id res chain seq x y z
N MET A 1 19.25 -5.90 -19.41
CA MET A 1 19.84 -4.56 -19.24
C MET A 1 18.91 -3.80 -18.30
N GLY A 2 19.23 -3.75 -17.00
CA GLY A 2 18.36 -3.14 -15.99
C GLY A 2 18.45 -1.62 -16.07
N ASP A 3 17.29 -0.96 -16.11
CA ASP A 3 17.20 0.49 -16.14
C ASP A 3 17.90 1.10 -14.91
N ARG A 4 18.96 1.89 -15.14
CA ARG A 4 19.85 2.45 -14.10
C ARG A 4 19.28 3.70 -13.41
N ASN A 5 18.01 4.03 -13.62
CA ASN A 5 17.37 5.27 -13.14
C ASN A 5 16.52 5.15 -11.87
N LYS A 6 16.57 4.02 -11.14
CA LYS A 6 15.91 3.89 -9.84
C LYS A 6 16.89 4.09 -8.70
N GLU A 7 16.73 5.19 -7.98
CA GLU A 7 17.83 5.78 -7.20
C GLU A 7 17.68 5.64 -5.70
N PHE A 8 16.45 5.59 -5.19
CA PHE A 8 16.23 5.58 -3.74
C PHE A 8 15.00 4.76 -3.33
N ALA A 9 14.95 4.45 -2.03
CA ALA A 9 13.85 3.77 -1.39
C ALA A 9 13.10 4.72 -0.45
N LEU A 10 11.81 4.45 -0.23
CA LEU A 10 10.96 5.24 0.64
C LEU A 10 10.35 4.36 1.74
N ALA A 11 10.45 4.80 2.98
CA ALA A 11 9.84 4.14 4.13
C ALA A 11 8.65 4.95 4.65
N LEU A 12 7.49 4.30 4.77
CA LEU A 12 6.21 4.91 5.11
C LEU A 12 5.75 4.45 6.49
N SER A 13 5.57 5.41 7.40
CA SER A 13 5.25 5.12 8.80
C SER A 13 3.78 4.74 9.03
N GLY A 14 3.51 4.18 10.20
CA GLY A 14 2.16 3.90 10.69
C GLY A 14 1.53 5.11 11.37
N GLY A 15 0.25 4.99 11.72
CA GLY A 15 -0.50 6.07 12.39
C GLY A 15 -1.95 6.25 11.91
N GLY A 16 -2.56 5.18 11.38
CA GLY A 16 -3.93 5.23 10.84
C GLY A 16 -4.07 6.25 9.71
N TYR A 17 -5.25 6.88 9.61
CA TYR A 17 -5.57 7.77 8.49
C TYR A 17 -4.72 9.04 8.45
N ARG A 18 -4.16 9.47 9.59
CA ARG A 18 -3.19 10.58 9.61
C ARG A 18 -1.95 10.21 8.82
N ALA A 19 -1.40 9.02 9.04
CA ALA A 19 -0.24 8.52 8.29
C ALA A 19 -0.58 8.26 6.82
N THR A 20 -1.80 7.76 6.53
CA THR A 20 -2.30 7.58 5.15
C THR A 20 -2.29 8.89 4.38
N LEU A 21 -2.89 9.96 4.93
CA LEU A 21 -2.99 11.27 4.28
C LEU A 21 -1.65 12.02 4.24
N PHE A 22 -0.82 11.91 5.28
CA PHE A 22 0.54 12.47 5.25
C PHE A 22 1.39 11.80 4.17
N THR A 23 1.31 10.48 4.06
CA THR A 23 1.98 9.71 3.00
C THR A 23 1.46 10.12 1.62
N LEU A 24 0.15 10.31 1.47
CA LEU A 24 -0.44 10.79 0.22
C LEU A 24 0.16 12.15 -0.20
N GLY A 25 0.17 13.13 0.69
CA GLY A 25 0.75 14.45 0.41
C GLY A 25 2.24 14.38 0.06
N SER A 26 2.99 13.52 0.75
CA SER A 26 4.42 13.29 0.49
C SER A 26 4.64 12.71 -0.91
N LEU A 27 3.88 11.67 -1.29
CA LEU A 27 3.96 11.05 -2.61
C LEU A 27 3.50 11.99 -3.72
N TRP A 28 2.48 12.80 -3.47
CA TRP A 28 2.04 13.83 -4.40
C TRP A 28 3.16 14.84 -4.66
N ARG A 29 3.80 15.34 -3.61
CA ARG A 29 4.93 16.28 -3.77
C ARG A 29 6.11 15.63 -4.50
N LEU A 30 6.41 14.36 -4.22
CA LEU A 30 7.43 13.61 -4.97
C LEU A 30 7.05 13.45 -6.45
N ASN A 31 5.77 13.28 -6.77
CA ASN A 31 5.28 13.24 -8.14
C ASN A 31 5.46 14.59 -8.85
N GLU A 32 5.14 15.71 -8.20
CA GLU A 32 5.31 17.05 -8.76
C GLU A 32 6.78 17.37 -9.12
N PHE A 33 7.73 16.79 -8.39
CA PHE A 33 9.16 16.91 -8.68
C PHE A 33 9.70 15.83 -9.65
N GLY A 34 8.84 14.98 -10.23
CA GLY A 34 9.28 13.88 -11.09
C GLY A 34 10.07 12.78 -10.37
N LEU A 35 10.08 12.80 -9.02
CA LEU A 35 10.85 11.87 -8.19
C LEU A 35 10.11 10.57 -7.92
N LEU A 36 8.77 10.56 -7.99
CA LEU A 36 7.96 9.37 -7.75
C LEU A 36 8.37 8.20 -8.68
N ALA A 37 8.60 8.47 -9.96
CA ALA A 37 8.97 7.46 -10.95
C ALA A 37 10.37 6.84 -10.70
N ARG A 38 11.23 7.52 -9.94
CA ARG A 38 12.61 7.12 -9.63
C ARG A 38 12.71 6.23 -8.38
N ILE A 39 11.60 5.99 -7.68
CA ILE A 39 11.59 5.15 -6.47
C ILE A 39 11.78 3.68 -6.86
N ASN A 40 12.77 3.03 -6.23
CA ASN A 40 13.03 1.60 -6.44
C ASN A 40 12.21 0.70 -5.53
N ARG A 41 12.01 1.14 -4.29
CA ARG A 41 11.38 0.33 -3.26
C ARG A 41 10.58 1.19 -2.31
N ILE A 42 9.41 0.70 -1.93
CA ILE A 42 8.55 1.31 -0.92
C ILE A 42 8.29 0.29 0.17
N THR A 43 8.68 0.64 1.40
CA THR A 43 8.34 -0.14 2.59
C THR A 43 7.29 0.58 3.41
N SER A 44 6.34 -0.13 3.98
CA SER A 44 5.27 0.52 4.75
C SER A 44 4.77 -0.31 5.92
N VAL A 45 4.21 0.36 6.92
CA VAL A 45 3.46 -0.25 8.02
C VAL A 45 2.09 0.43 8.20
N SER A 46 1.08 -0.34 8.60
CA SER A 46 -0.21 0.18 9.10
C SER A 46 -0.84 1.23 8.15
N GLY A 47 -1.13 2.44 8.63
CA GLY A 47 -1.76 3.51 7.84
C GLY A 47 -0.99 3.90 6.57
N GLY A 48 0.35 3.88 6.61
CA GLY A 48 1.18 4.08 5.42
C GLY A 48 1.02 2.97 4.39
N SER A 49 0.70 1.75 4.83
CA SER A 49 0.43 0.61 3.95
C SER A 49 -0.84 0.77 3.14
N ILE A 50 -1.83 1.52 3.61
CA ILE A 50 -3.06 1.80 2.86
C ILE A 50 -2.72 2.58 1.57
N THR A 51 -1.98 3.69 1.72
CA THR A 51 -1.54 4.50 0.57
C THR A 51 -0.57 3.73 -0.30
N SER A 52 0.39 3.02 0.30
CA SER A 52 1.35 2.19 -0.41
C SER A 52 0.67 1.11 -1.25
N ALA A 53 -0.36 0.44 -0.73
CA ALA A 53 -1.10 -0.60 -1.43
C ALA A 53 -1.94 -0.04 -2.58
N LEU A 54 -2.58 1.12 -2.39
CA LEU A 54 -3.30 1.76 -3.49
C LEU A 54 -2.34 2.17 -4.61
N LEU A 55 -1.23 2.82 -4.25
CA LEU A 55 -0.19 3.19 -5.21
C LEU A 55 0.32 1.97 -5.97
N ALA A 56 0.58 0.85 -5.28
CA ALA A 56 1.02 -0.39 -5.90
C ALA A 56 -0.02 -0.94 -6.89
N MET A 57 -1.28 -1.00 -6.46
CA MET A 57 -2.40 -1.49 -7.28
C MET A 57 -2.62 -0.64 -8.54
N LYS A 58 -2.40 0.68 -8.42
CA LYS A 58 -2.67 1.68 -9.45
C LYS A 58 -1.43 2.14 -10.22
N TRP A 59 -0.25 1.57 -9.94
CA TRP A 59 1.00 2.03 -10.51
C TRP A 59 0.99 2.09 -12.05
N LYS A 60 0.44 1.06 -12.69
CA LYS A 60 0.32 0.97 -14.15
C LYS A 60 -0.72 1.92 -14.76
N ASP A 61 -1.62 2.43 -13.93
CA ASP A 61 -2.69 3.35 -14.34
C ASP A 61 -2.18 4.82 -14.31
N LEU A 62 -0.99 5.07 -13.75
CA LEU A 62 -0.36 6.41 -13.71
C LEU A 62 0.25 6.77 -15.08
N ASP A 63 -0.11 7.95 -15.58
CA ASP A 63 0.35 8.49 -16.85
C ASP A 63 1.56 9.40 -16.65
N PHE A 64 2.73 8.78 -16.54
CA PHE A 64 4.00 9.49 -16.37
C PHE A 64 4.47 10.13 -17.68
N SER A 65 4.66 11.44 -17.66
CA SER A 65 5.33 12.17 -18.73
C SER A 65 6.74 11.63 -18.96
N ARG A 66 7.12 11.45 -20.24
CA ARG A 66 8.47 10.98 -20.61
C ARG A 66 9.56 11.98 -20.28
N ASP A 67 9.25 13.27 -20.37
CA ASP A 67 10.24 14.35 -20.21
C ASP A 67 10.39 14.77 -18.75
N THR A 68 9.29 14.82 -17.99
CA THR A 68 9.29 15.35 -16.62
C THR A 68 9.15 14.27 -15.55
N HIS A 69 8.79 13.04 -15.93
CA HIS A 69 8.48 11.95 -14.99
C HIS A 69 7.34 12.25 -13.99
N ILE A 70 6.52 13.26 -14.29
CA ILE A 70 5.35 13.62 -13.50
C ILE A 70 4.15 12.82 -14.01
N ALA A 71 3.42 12.16 -13.12
CA ALA A 71 2.12 11.56 -13.44
C ALA A 71 1.03 12.64 -13.42
N GLY A 72 0.51 13.02 -14.60
CA GLY A 72 -0.49 14.07 -14.74
C GLY A 72 -1.85 13.71 -14.12
N ASN A 73 -2.14 12.42 -14.04
CA ASN A 73 -3.38 11.87 -13.47
C ASN A 73 -3.22 11.39 -12.01
N PHE A 74 -2.14 11.77 -11.32
CA PHE A 74 -1.90 11.31 -9.93
C PHE A 74 -3.08 11.62 -8.99
N ARG A 75 -3.66 12.82 -9.12
CA ARG A 75 -4.81 13.23 -8.31
C ARG A 75 -5.98 12.26 -8.46
N THR A 76 -6.41 12.01 -9.70
CA THR A 76 -7.59 11.20 -9.99
C THR A 76 -7.37 9.72 -9.69
N VAL A 77 -6.15 9.21 -9.92
CA VAL A 77 -5.83 7.79 -9.75
C VAL A 77 -5.51 7.43 -8.30
N ILE A 78 -4.91 8.34 -7.53
CA ILE A 78 -4.39 8.06 -6.17
C ILE A 78 -5.03 8.96 -5.11
N ALA A 79 -5.02 10.27 -5.31
CA ALA A 79 -5.42 11.20 -4.25
C ALA A 79 -6.91 11.18 -3.95
N ASP A 80 -7.76 11.31 -4.98
CA ASP A 80 -9.21 11.39 -4.80
C ASP A 80 -9.76 10.09 -4.17
N PRO A 81 -9.37 8.86 -4.61
CA PRO A 81 -9.84 7.62 -3.95
C PRO A 81 -9.42 7.51 -2.48
N LEU A 82 -8.19 7.93 -2.13
CA LEU A 82 -7.73 7.90 -0.73
C LEU A 82 -8.45 8.93 0.14
N GLN A 83 -8.67 10.14 -0.38
CA GLN A 83 -9.40 11.18 0.34
C GLN A 83 -10.84 10.76 0.58
N GLU A 84 -11.52 10.18 -0.41
CA GLU A 84 -12.87 9.63 -0.25
C GLU A 84 -12.90 8.47 0.76
N PHE A 85 -11.92 7.57 0.68
CA PHE A 85 -11.80 6.47 1.62
C PHE A 85 -11.58 6.97 3.06
N CYS A 86 -10.72 7.98 3.23
CA CYS A 86 -10.40 8.55 4.52
C CYS A 86 -11.54 9.40 5.11
N SER A 87 -12.32 10.10 4.28
CA SER A 87 -13.45 10.93 4.74
C SER A 87 -14.56 10.10 5.38
N LYS A 88 -14.72 8.85 4.96
CA LYS A 88 -15.70 7.91 5.53
C LYS A 88 -15.14 7.08 6.71
N GLY A 89 -13.96 7.44 7.23
CA GLY A 89 -13.20 6.67 8.21
C GLY A 89 -13.80 6.55 9.60
N LEU A 90 -14.33 7.66 10.12
CA LEU A 90 -14.95 7.68 11.44
C LEU A 90 -16.18 6.77 11.47
N ASP A 91 -16.98 6.77 10.41
CA ASP A 91 -18.16 5.92 10.29
C ASP A 91 -17.79 4.44 10.22
N ILE A 92 -16.73 4.09 9.48
CA ILE A 92 -16.22 2.72 9.42
C ILE A 92 -15.74 2.26 10.80
N MET A 93 -14.92 3.07 11.47
CA MET A 93 -14.38 2.70 12.78
C MET A 93 -15.46 2.64 13.86
N ALA A 94 -16.44 3.54 13.81
CA ALA A 94 -17.61 3.50 14.70
C ALA A 94 -18.45 2.24 14.44
N GLY A 95 -18.73 1.91 13.18
CA GLY A 95 -19.47 0.70 12.80
C GLY A 95 -18.73 -0.60 13.17
N ILE A 96 -17.42 -0.66 13.00
CA ILE A 96 -16.61 -1.82 13.39
C ILE A 96 -16.61 -2.01 14.91
N ARG A 97 -16.47 -0.92 15.68
CA ARG A 97 -16.50 -0.95 17.15
C ARG A 97 -17.89 -1.26 17.72
N GLY A 98 -18.95 -0.78 17.07
CA GLY A 98 -20.33 -0.93 17.53
C GLY A 98 -20.96 -2.30 17.27
N VAL A 99 -20.38 -3.11 16.37
CA VAL A 99 -20.93 -4.43 16.04
C VAL A 99 -20.09 -5.51 16.72
N LEU A 100 -20.61 -6.18 17.75
CA LEU A 100 -20.12 -7.50 18.13
C LEU A 100 -20.70 -8.53 17.15
N SER A 101 -19.84 -9.24 16.41
CA SER A 101 -20.27 -10.39 15.60
C SER A 101 -19.61 -11.64 16.15
N PRO A 102 -20.37 -12.69 16.53
CA PRO A 102 -19.81 -13.91 17.10
C PRO A 102 -18.99 -14.74 16.10
N ARG A 103 -19.02 -14.41 14.80
CA ARG A 103 -18.30 -15.15 13.74
C ARG A 103 -17.21 -14.36 13.01
N LYS A 104 -17.14 -13.03 13.18
CA LYS A 104 -16.18 -12.19 12.45
C LYS A 104 -15.32 -11.39 13.43
N SER A 105 -14.01 -11.49 13.26
CA SER A 105 -13.06 -10.66 13.98
C SER A 105 -13.14 -9.20 13.54
N ILE A 106 -12.55 -8.32 14.32
CA ILE A 106 -12.37 -6.90 13.94
C ILE A 106 -11.52 -6.81 12.66
N GLY A 107 -10.52 -7.67 12.51
CA GLY A 107 -9.68 -7.76 11.31
C GLY A 107 -10.49 -8.07 10.06
N ASP A 108 -11.40 -9.06 10.13
CA ASP A 108 -12.25 -9.44 8.98
C ASP A 108 -13.12 -8.28 8.52
N LYS A 109 -13.67 -7.50 9.46
CA LYS A 109 -14.50 -6.33 9.14
C LYS A 109 -13.69 -5.19 8.53
N ILE A 110 -12.46 -4.98 9.00
CA ILE A 110 -11.53 -4.01 8.40
C ILE A 110 -11.21 -4.44 6.97
N ALA A 111 -10.85 -5.70 6.75
CA ALA A 111 -10.56 -6.26 5.44
C ALA A 111 -11.77 -6.13 4.49
N GLU A 112 -12.98 -6.45 4.95
CA GLU A 112 -14.22 -6.26 4.15
C GLU A 112 -14.46 -4.80 3.77
N ALA A 113 -14.22 -3.86 4.70
CA ALA A 113 -14.35 -2.44 4.42
C ALA A 113 -13.31 -1.96 3.39
N TYR A 114 -12.08 -2.46 3.48
CA TYR A 114 -10.97 -2.11 2.58
C TYR A 114 -11.21 -2.71 1.19
N ALA A 115 -11.63 -3.97 1.11
CA ALA A 115 -12.02 -4.62 -0.13
C ALA A 115 -13.19 -3.88 -0.80
N LYS A 116 -14.25 -3.57 -0.05
CA LYS A 116 -15.44 -2.91 -0.60
C LYS A 116 -15.16 -1.50 -1.13
N ARG A 117 -14.27 -0.74 -0.48
CA ARG A 117 -14.13 0.71 -0.70
C ARG A 117 -12.84 1.12 -1.40
N LEU A 118 -11.81 0.27 -1.43
CA LEU A 118 -10.51 0.66 -1.94
C LEU A 118 -9.88 -0.38 -2.87
N PHE A 119 -9.76 -1.63 -2.42
CA PHE A 119 -8.93 -2.64 -3.10
C PHE A 119 -9.69 -3.63 -3.97
N GLY A 120 -11.01 -3.77 -3.80
CA GLY A 120 -11.80 -4.80 -4.47
C GLY A 120 -11.27 -6.20 -4.14
N SER A 121 -11.18 -7.06 -5.17
CA SER A 121 -10.63 -8.41 -5.10
C SER A 121 -9.13 -8.49 -5.43
N ARG A 122 -8.41 -7.35 -5.44
CA ARG A 122 -7.00 -7.30 -5.84
C ARG A 122 -6.10 -7.96 -4.81
N THR A 123 -5.04 -8.56 -5.32
CA THR A 123 -4.07 -9.34 -4.56
C THR A 123 -2.67 -8.76 -4.71
N LEU A 124 -1.73 -9.27 -3.91
CA LEU A 124 -0.30 -9.02 -4.11
C LEU A 124 0.19 -9.38 -5.52
N GLN A 125 -0.53 -10.24 -6.26
CA GLN A 125 -0.14 -10.60 -7.62
C GLN A 125 -0.54 -9.55 -8.66
N ASP A 126 -1.45 -8.63 -8.31
CA ASP A 126 -1.90 -7.54 -9.18
C ASP A 126 -0.96 -6.31 -9.16
N ILE A 127 -0.02 -6.24 -8.22
CA ILE A 127 0.90 -5.10 -8.07
C ILE A 127 2.15 -5.26 -8.98
N PRO A 128 2.91 -4.19 -9.29
CA PRO A 128 4.04 -4.29 -10.21
C PRO A 128 5.13 -5.23 -9.66
N THR A 129 5.80 -5.92 -10.57
CA THR A 129 7.07 -6.58 -10.29
C THR A 129 8.21 -5.58 -10.41
N GLN A 130 9.34 -5.88 -9.76
CA GLN A 130 10.56 -5.11 -9.94
C GLN A 130 10.88 -4.95 -11.44
N GLY A 131 11.27 -3.73 -11.82
CA GLY A 131 11.49 -3.34 -13.23
C GLY A 131 10.26 -2.73 -13.91
N LYS A 132 9.03 -3.11 -13.54
CA LYS A 132 7.78 -2.49 -14.04
C LYS A 132 7.23 -1.38 -13.12
N GLY A 133 7.76 -1.32 -11.89
CA GLY A 133 7.47 -0.32 -10.88
C GLY A 133 8.37 -0.52 -9.66
N PRO A 134 8.15 0.20 -8.56
CA PRO A 134 8.84 -0.03 -7.30
C PRO A 134 8.52 -1.45 -6.77
N GLU A 135 9.44 -2.00 -6.00
CA GLU A 135 9.12 -3.13 -5.13
C GLU A 135 8.35 -2.63 -3.91
N PHE A 136 7.17 -3.20 -3.67
CA PHE A 136 6.34 -2.86 -2.52
C PHE A 136 6.47 -3.94 -1.44
N ILE A 137 6.81 -3.51 -0.23
CA ILE A 137 6.98 -4.38 0.95
C ILE A 137 6.12 -3.83 2.08
N PHE A 138 5.19 -4.65 2.54
CA PHE A 138 4.33 -4.37 3.68
C PHE A 138 4.86 -5.09 4.90
N TYR A 139 4.94 -4.37 6.02
CA TYR A 139 5.48 -4.90 7.26
C TYR A 139 4.36 -5.14 8.28
N ALA A 140 4.48 -6.26 8.97
CA ALA A 140 3.69 -6.63 10.13
C ALA A 140 4.60 -7.21 11.23
N THR A 141 4.01 -7.52 12.38
CA THR A 141 4.71 -8.15 13.50
C THR A 141 4.12 -9.53 13.75
N SER A 142 4.98 -10.54 13.83
CA SER A 142 4.58 -11.89 14.23
C SER A 142 4.28 -11.92 15.72
N LEU A 143 3.07 -12.33 16.10
CA LEU A 143 2.68 -12.46 17.51
C LEU A 143 3.35 -13.65 18.20
N GLN A 144 3.80 -14.65 17.44
CA GLN A 144 4.47 -15.83 17.98
C GLN A 144 5.95 -15.56 18.28
N THR A 145 6.64 -14.84 17.41
CA THR A 145 8.10 -14.72 17.45
C THR A 145 8.59 -13.32 17.84
N GLY A 146 7.68 -12.34 17.85
CA GLY A 146 7.97 -10.91 17.98
C GLY A 146 8.75 -10.33 16.81
N ALA A 147 9.04 -11.13 15.77
CA ALA A 147 9.84 -10.71 14.63
C ALA A 147 9.01 -9.93 13.61
N SER A 148 9.73 -9.21 12.76
CA SER A 148 9.16 -8.53 11.61
C SER A 148 8.76 -9.53 10.52
N VAL A 149 7.51 -9.40 10.05
CA VAL A 149 6.98 -10.12 8.90
C VAL A 149 7.02 -9.18 7.69
N ARG A 150 7.71 -9.61 6.63
CA ARG A 150 7.76 -8.93 5.34
C ARG A 150 6.78 -9.58 4.39
N ILE A 151 5.89 -8.79 3.81
CA ILE A 151 4.87 -9.24 2.85
C ILE A 151 5.10 -8.47 1.55
N SER A 152 5.34 -9.18 0.46
CA SER A 152 5.53 -8.60 -0.87
C SER A 152 4.89 -9.50 -1.93
N LYS A 153 4.87 -9.05 -3.18
CA LYS A 153 4.43 -9.87 -4.31
C LYS A 153 5.13 -11.23 -4.39
N SER A 154 6.42 -11.29 -4.04
CA SER A 154 7.23 -12.50 -4.17
C SER A 154 7.09 -13.46 -2.99
N SER A 155 6.83 -12.96 -1.78
CA SER A 155 6.87 -13.80 -0.57
C SER A 155 6.25 -13.17 0.66
N ILE A 156 5.96 -14.03 1.64
CA ILE A 156 5.82 -13.66 3.05
C ILE A 156 7.01 -14.26 3.80
N ALA A 157 7.74 -13.45 4.57
CA ALA A 157 8.95 -13.90 5.26
C ALA A 157 9.03 -13.38 6.70
N ASP A 158 9.35 -14.28 7.62
CA ASP A 158 9.77 -14.02 9.00
C ASP A 158 11.15 -14.64 9.17
N TYR A 159 12.17 -13.89 9.63
CA TYR A 159 13.54 -14.40 9.69
C TYR A 159 13.74 -15.53 10.71
N LYS A 160 12.83 -15.72 11.67
CA LYS A 160 12.87 -16.80 12.66
C LYS A 160 12.12 -18.06 12.21
N VAL A 161 11.15 -17.93 11.31
CA VAL A 161 10.28 -19.05 10.87
C VAL A 161 10.64 -19.53 9.47
N GLY A 162 11.02 -18.61 8.58
CA GLY A 162 11.34 -18.88 7.19
C GLY A 162 10.52 -18.03 6.21
N MET A 163 10.46 -18.47 4.97
CA MET A 163 9.85 -17.75 3.86
C MET A 163 8.87 -18.64 3.10
N LEU A 164 7.69 -18.11 2.83
CA LEU A 164 6.69 -18.69 1.94
C LEU A 164 6.67 -17.90 0.63
N PRO A 165 7.14 -18.47 -0.50
CA PRO A 165 7.14 -17.79 -1.79
C PRO A 165 5.75 -17.83 -2.46
N ASN A 166 5.50 -16.89 -3.38
CA ASN A 166 4.37 -16.88 -4.32
C ASN A 166 2.97 -16.93 -3.67
N VAL A 167 2.79 -16.22 -2.55
CA VAL A 167 1.50 -16.18 -1.84
C VAL A 167 0.46 -15.35 -2.60
N ARG A 168 -0.78 -15.87 -2.67
CA ARG A 168 -1.95 -15.12 -3.14
C ARG A 168 -2.69 -14.55 -1.94
N LEU A 169 -2.25 -13.39 -1.47
CA LEU A 169 -2.91 -12.62 -0.41
C LEU A 169 -3.66 -11.43 -1.01
N THR A 170 -4.84 -11.12 -0.49
CA THR A 170 -5.57 -9.89 -0.82
C THR A 170 -4.77 -8.66 -0.39
N LEU A 171 -5.00 -7.53 -1.04
CA LEU A 171 -4.46 -6.23 -0.58
C LEU A 171 -5.25 -5.67 0.62
N ALA A 172 -6.51 -6.08 0.76
CA ALA A 172 -7.38 -5.75 1.88
C ALA A 172 -7.07 -6.59 3.12
#